data_AF-A0A0S8L5B2-F1
#
_entry.id   AF-A0A0S8L5B2-F1
#
_cell.length_a   1.000
_cell.length_b   1.000
_cell.length_c   1.000
_cell.angle_alpha   90.00
_cell.angle_beta   90.00
_cell.angle_gamma   90.00
#
_symmetry.space_group_name_H-M   'P 1'
#
loop_
_entity.id
_entity.type
_entity.pdbx_description
1 polymer ?
#
loop_
_entity_poly.entity_id
_entity_poly.type
_entity_poly.pdbx_seq_one_letter_code
_entity_poly.pdbx_strand_id
1 'polypeptide(L)'
;MKEHYMNSDLIKIQEPTLNFAPNTWDATEFMPRDQEQSRRLHEPTVMVNSIDPISGRDIGNVTGHPHLVDGILTVYFESPKTHQAYLDTPFDHPFVRLPGKASAEDDRGG
;
A
#
# COMPACT_ATOMS: atom_id res chain seq x y z
N MET A 1 29.38 36.45 -64.46
CA MET A 1 28.72 36.37 -63.14
C MET A 1 29.32 35.17 -62.43
N LYS A 2 29.85 35.37 -61.22
CA LYS A 2 30.66 34.39 -60.50
C LYS A 2 29.74 33.39 -59.79
N GLU A 3 29.98 32.09 -60.03
CA GLU A 3 29.30 31.00 -59.33
C GLU A 3 29.76 30.97 -57.87
N HIS A 4 28.80 31.08 -56.95
CA HIS A 4 29.06 30.99 -55.52
C HIS A 4 29.22 29.51 -55.13
N TYR A 5 30.47 29.13 -54.88
CA TYR A 5 30.86 27.90 -54.20
C TYR A 5 30.10 27.78 -52.87
N MET A 6 29.28 26.74 -52.72
CA MET A 6 28.72 26.35 -51.44
C MET A 6 29.82 25.72 -50.61
N ASN A 7 30.21 26.36 -49.50
CA ASN A 7 31.13 25.79 -48.51
C ASN A 7 30.45 24.58 -47.86
N SER A 8 30.96 23.38 -48.15
CA SER A 8 30.61 22.17 -47.41
C SER A 8 31.43 22.13 -46.11
N ASP A 9 31.08 22.97 -45.16
CA ASP A 9 31.57 22.82 -43.80
C ASP A 9 30.86 21.62 -43.18
N LEU A 10 31.54 20.48 -43.19
CA LEU A 10 31.15 19.26 -42.50
C LEU A 10 30.93 19.62 -41.01
N ILE A 11 29.67 19.64 -40.58
CA ILE A 11 29.32 19.73 -39.16
C ILE A 11 29.84 18.45 -38.50
N LYS A 12 31.00 18.56 -37.86
CA LYS A 12 31.53 17.49 -37.01
C LYS A 12 30.67 17.47 -35.75
N ILE A 13 29.65 16.61 -35.73
CA ILE A 13 28.86 16.37 -34.52
C ILE A 13 29.83 15.73 -33.52
N GLN A 14 30.25 16.51 -32.53
CA GLN A 14 31.03 15.98 -31.43
C GLN A 14 30.08 15.17 -30.56
N GLU A 15 30.23 13.84 -30.56
CA GLU A 15 29.46 12.99 -29.66
C GLU A 15 29.68 13.47 -28.23
N PRO A 16 28.61 13.67 -27.44
CA PRO A 16 28.78 14.06 -26.05
C PRO A 16 29.57 12.96 -25.37
N THR A 17 30.80 13.27 -24.98
CA THR A 17 31.60 12.37 -24.16
C THR A 17 30.89 12.28 -22.82
N LEU A 18 30.17 11.18 -22.59
CA LEU A 18 29.56 10.93 -21.29
C LEU A 18 30.71 10.69 -20.32
N ASN A 19 31.05 11.70 -19.53
CA ASN A 19 31.97 11.54 -18.42
C ASN A 19 31.29 10.66 -17.36
N PHE A 20 31.48 9.36 -17.48
CA PHE A 20 31.27 8.44 -16.37
C PHE A 20 32.42 8.65 -15.37
N ALA A 21 32.39 9.80 -14.68
CA ALA A 21 33.05 9.84 -13.39
C ALA A 21 32.47 8.65 -12.60
N PRO A 22 33.30 7.82 -11.93
CA PRO A 22 32.78 6.83 -11.02
C PRO A 22 32.13 7.64 -9.88
N ASN A 23 30.86 7.95 -10.04
CA ASN A 23 29.97 8.06 -8.92
C ASN A 23 29.97 6.65 -8.34
N THR A 24 30.94 6.39 -7.47
CA THR A 24 30.89 5.27 -6.53
C THR A 24 29.66 5.53 -5.69
N TRP A 25 28.49 5.15 -6.21
CA TRP A 25 27.28 4.99 -5.45
C TRP A 25 27.59 3.80 -4.57
N ASP A 26 28.23 4.07 -3.44
CA ASP A 26 28.56 3.06 -2.46
C ASP A 26 27.23 2.65 -1.80
N ALA A 27 26.51 1.73 -2.43
CA ALA A 27 25.31 1.11 -1.85
C ALA A 27 25.67 0.08 -0.77
N THR A 28 26.80 0.29 -0.10
CA THR A 28 27.21 -0.44 1.09
C THR A 28 26.52 0.09 2.34
N GLU A 29 26.01 1.33 2.32
CA GLU A 29 25.25 1.90 3.43
C GLU A 29 23.73 1.80 3.21
N PHE A 30 23.05 1.11 4.14
CA PHE A 30 21.59 1.11 4.23
C PHE A 30 21.08 2.54 4.33
N MET A 31 20.13 2.91 3.47
CA MET A 31 19.54 4.25 3.54
C MET A 31 18.76 4.38 4.85
N PRO A 32 18.53 5.59 5.37
CA PRO A 32 17.73 5.78 6.59
C PRO A 32 16.34 5.13 6.54
N ARG A 33 15.74 5.02 5.34
CA ARG A 33 14.47 4.30 5.09
C ARG A 33 14.55 2.78 5.25
N ASP A 34 15.75 2.21 5.22
CA ASP A 34 16.01 0.77 5.33
C ASP A 34 16.32 0.37 6.79
N GLN A 35 16.56 1.36 7.67
CA GLN A 35 16.88 1.13 9.09
C GLN A 35 15.66 0.72 9.91
N GLU A 36 14.46 1.11 9.50
CA GLU A 36 13.23 0.75 10.17
C GLU A 36 12.12 0.47 9.17
N GLN A 37 11.28 -0.50 9.52
CA GLN A 37 10.08 -0.80 8.78
C GLN A 37 9.16 0.44 8.70
N SER A 38 8.57 0.70 7.54
CA SER A 38 7.78 1.91 7.31
C SER A 38 6.52 1.94 8.20
N ARG A 39 6.57 2.73 9.27
CA ARG A 39 5.49 2.83 10.28
C ARG A 39 4.11 3.14 9.67
N ARG A 40 4.05 4.01 8.66
CA ARG A 40 2.77 4.38 8.00
C ARG A 40 2.10 3.23 7.25
N LEU A 41 2.84 2.20 6.84
CA LEU A 41 2.28 1.00 6.19
C LEU A 41 1.80 -0.03 7.23
N HIS A 42 2.35 0.00 8.44
CA HIS A 42 2.10 -1.01 9.48
C HIS A 42 1.24 -0.50 10.64
N GLU A 43 0.95 0.80 10.67
CA GLU A 43 0.05 1.43 11.65
C GLU A 43 -1.09 2.19 10.92
N PRO A 44 -1.97 1.51 10.14
CA PRO A 44 -3.09 2.18 9.49
C PRO A 44 -4.04 2.78 10.54
N THR A 45 -4.41 4.05 10.36
CA THR A 45 -5.34 4.74 11.27
C THR A 45 -6.81 4.40 11.00
N VAL A 46 -7.13 3.95 9.79
CA VAL A 46 -8.47 3.54 9.34
C VAL A 46 -8.32 2.41 8.33
N MET A 47 -9.15 1.37 8.48
CA MET A 47 -9.32 0.30 7.51
C MET A 47 -10.79 0.25 7.07
N VAL A 48 -11.02 0.11 5.77
CA VAL A 48 -12.36 0.00 5.19
C VAL A 48 -12.47 -1.32 4.46
N ASN A 49 -13.52 -2.08 4.76
CA ASN A 49 -13.88 -3.29 4.03
C ASN A 49 -15.14 -3.03 3.19
N SER A 50 -15.01 -3.09 1.86
CA SER A 50 -16.12 -2.96 0.90
C SER A 50 -16.73 -4.31 0.51
N ILE A 51 -16.20 -5.42 1.02
CA ILE A 51 -16.73 -6.75 0.76
C ILE A 51 -17.79 -7.06 1.82
N ASP A 52 -19.03 -7.29 1.40
CA ASP A 52 -20.09 -7.75 2.29
C ASP A 52 -19.69 -9.11 2.90
N PRO A 53 -19.54 -9.22 4.23
CA PRO A 53 -19.07 -10.44 4.88
C PRO A 53 -20.02 -11.65 4.73
N ILE A 54 -21.31 -11.40 4.46
CA ILE A 54 -22.34 -12.44 4.32
C ILE A 54 -22.49 -12.88 2.88
N SER A 55 -22.52 -11.94 1.92
CA SER A 55 -22.69 -12.28 0.51
C SER A 55 -21.37 -12.53 -0.22
N GLY A 56 -20.25 -12.05 0.33
CA GLY A 56 -18.92 -12.11 -0.30
C GLY A 56 -18.76 -11.17 -1.50
N ARG A 57 -19.74 -10.30 -1.76
CA ARG A 57 -19.73 -9.40 -2.91
C ARG A 57 -19.05 -8.08 -2.58
N ASP A 58 -18.33 -7.55 -3.56
CA ASP A 58 -17.81 -6.19 -3.48
C ASP A 58 -18.94 -5.18 -3.70
N ILE A 59 -19.11 -4.28 -2.74
CA ILE A 59 -20.10 -3.20 -2.74
C ILE A 59 -19.65 -2.06 -3.68
N GLY A 60 -18.34 -1.92 -3.90
CA GLY A 60 -17.77 -0.82 -4.69
C GLY A 60 -17.94 0.53 -3.99
N ASN A 61 -19.03 1.25 -4.29
CA ASN A 61 -19.32 2.53 -3.62
C ASN A 61 -20.05 2.31 -2.29
N VAL A 62 -19.32 2.45 -1.20
CA VAL A 62 -19.83 2.26 0.17
C VAL A 62 -20.76 3.37 0.67
N THR A 63 -20.90 4.48 -0.06
CA THR A 63 -21.71 5.63 0.38
C THR A 63 -23.18 5.25 0.50
N GLY A 64 -23.75 5.42 1.70
CA GLY A 64 -25.16 5.12 1.98
C GLY A 64 -25.46 3.65 2.30
N HIS A 65 -24.45 2.78 2.29
CA HIS A 65 -24.61 1.39 2.72
C HIS A 65 -24.59 1.27 4.25
N PRO A 66 -25.34 0.30 4.82
CA PRO A 66 -25.21 -0.06 6.23
C PRO A 66 -23.76 -0.43 6.55
N HIS A 67 -23.32 -0.13 7.77
CA HIS A 67 -21.96 -0.43 8.20
C HIS A 67 -21.88 -0.71 9.70
N LEU A 68 -20.80 -1.38 10.09
CA LEU A 68 -20.39 -1.65 11.46
C LEU A 68 -18.98 -1.12 11.66
N VAL A 69 -18.73 -0.44 12.77
CA VAL A 69 -17.40 0.04 13.16
C VAL A 69 -16.85 -0.86 14.27
N ASP A 70 -15.70 -1.48 14.02
CA ASP A 70 -14.95 -2.31 14.96
C ASP A 70 -13.51 -1.78 15.08
N GLY A 71 -13.26 -0.96 16.11
CA GLY A 71 -11.98 -0.29 16.29
C GLY A 71 -11.63 0.61 15.08
N ILE A 72 -10.50 0.32 14.42
CA ILE A 72 -10.07 1.04 13.22
C ILE A 72 -10.69 0.48 11.93
N LEU A 73 -11.41 -0.65 12.00
CA LEU A 73 -12.04 -1.29 10.86
C LEU A 73 -13.50 -0.82 10.73
N THR A 74 -13.88 -0.36 9.54
CA THR A 74 -15.29 -0.17 9.16
C THR A 74 -15.68 -1.21 8.13
N VAL A 75 -16.70 -2.00 8.44
CA VAL A 75 -17.24 -3.07 7.59
C VAL A 75 -18.55 -2.60 6.99
N TYR A 76 -18.65 -2.58 5.65
CA TYR A 76 -19.87 -2.23 4.95
C TYR A 76 -20.65 -3.47 4.51
N PHE A 77 -21.97 -3.29 4.34
CA PHE A 77 -22.90 -4.34 3.94
C PHE A 77 -23.68 -3.94 2.69
N GLU A 78 -23.93 -4.90 1.82
CA GLU A 78 -24.72 -4.72 0.60
C GLU A 78 -26.15 -4.27 0.94
N SER A 79 -26.72 -4.76 2.05
CA SER A 79 -28.09 -4.46 2.47
C SER A 79 -28.30 -4.52 3.99
N PRO A 80 -29.39 -3.94 4.52
CA PRO A 80 -29.73 -4.11 5.94
C PRO A 80 -29.96 -5.56 6.35
N LYS A 81 -30.38 -6.40 5.40
CA LYS A 81 -30.58 -7.84 5.62
C LYS A 81 -29.27 -8.57 5.89
N THR A 82 -28.22 -8.29 5.11
CA THR A 82 -26.90 -8.91 5.29
C THR A 82 -26.20 -8.34 6.53
N HIS A 83 -26.40 -7.06 6.83
CA HIS A 83 -25.96 -6.48 8.11
C HIS A 83 -26.58 -7.20 9.31
N GLN A 84 -27.90 -7.40 9.32
CA GLN A 84 -28.57 -8.10 10.43
C GLN A 84 -28.11 -9.56 10.53
N ALA A 85 -28.00 -10.27 9.40
CA ALA A 85 -27.51 -11.66 9.38
C ALA A 85 -26.09 -11.79 9.95
N TYR A 86 -25.23 -10.79 9.73
CA TYR A 86 -23.91 -10.72 10.35
C TYR A 86 -23.98 -10.57 11.87
N LEU A 87 -24.81 -9.65 12.38
CA LEU A 87 -24.99 -9.46 13.83
C LEU A 87 -25.61 -10.70 14.51
N ASP A 88 -26.47 -11.41 13.80
CA ASP A 88 -27.12 -12.63 14.29
C ASP A 88 -26.20 -13.85 14.21
N THR A 89 -25.04 -13.74 13.55
CA THR A 89 -24.08 -14.85 13.42
C THR A 89 -23.51 -15.15 14.81
N PRO A 90 -23.70 -16.39 15.33
CA PRO A 90 -23.15 -16.77 16.62
C PRO A 90 -21.63 -16.67 16.57
N PHE A 91 -21.07 -15.86 17.45
CA PHE A 91 -19.63 -15.73 17.59
C PHE A 91 -19.10 -16.88 18.45
N ASP A 92 -18.86 -18.04 17.82
CA ASP A 92 -18.25 -19.19 18.50
C ASP A 92 -16.72 -19.07 18.46
N HIS A 93 -16.18 -18.14 19.25
CA HIS A 93 -14.76 -18.16 19.52
C HIS A 93 -14.49 -19.22 20.60
N PRO A 94 -13.67 -20.25 20.32
CA PRO A 94 -13.36 -21.29 21.31
C PRO A 94 -12.71 -20.74 22.59
N PHE A 95 -12.23 -19.51 22.54
CA PHE A 95 -11.71 -18.75 23.68
C PHE A 95 -12.45 -17.42 23.82
N VAL A 96 -13.58 -17.42 24.52
CA VAL A 96 -14.32 -16.19 24.91
C VAL A 96 -13.48 -15.30 25.83
N ARG A 97 -12.47 -15.88 26.49
CA ARG A 97 -11.44 -15.18 27.26
C ARG A 97 -10.10 -15.82 26.95
N LEU A 98 -9.14 -15.03 26.46
CA LEU A 98 -7.74 -15.45 26.47
C LEU A 98 -7.35 -15.71 27.94
N PRO A 99 -6.62 -16.80 28.26
CA PRO A 99 -6.29 -17.19 29.63
C PRO A 99 -5.35 -16.22 30.36
N GLY A 100 -4.90 -15.15 29.69
CA GLY A 100 -4.04 -14.11 30.26
C GLY A 100 -4.15 -12.80 29.48
N LYS A 101 -3.49 -11.76 29.99
CA LYS A 101 -3.23 -10.56 29.19
C LYS A 101 -2.24 -10.92 28.08
N ALA A 102 -2.45 -10.39 26.88
CA ALA A 102 -1.44 -10.45 25.83
C ALA A 102 -0.11 -9.94 26.39
N SER A 103 0.95 -10.74 26.26
CA SER A 103 2.29 -10.35 26.68
C SER A 103 3.15 -9.98 25.48
N ALA A 104 4.27 -9.31 25.75
CA ALA A 104 5.18 -8.86 24.69
C ALA A 104 5.86 -10.02 23.92
N GLU A 105 5.72 -11.26 24.40
CA GLU A 105 6.22 -12.44 23.68
C GLU A 105 5.21 -12.97 22.65
N ASP A 106 3.91 -12.67 22.79
CA ASP A 106 2.87 -13.04 21.81
C ASP A 106 2.98 -12.24 20.49
N ASP A 107 3.60 -11.05 20.53
CA ASP A 107 3.71 -10.11 19.40
C ASP A 107 4.92 -10.36 18.50
N ARG A 108 5.82 -11.28 18.87
CA ARG A 108 7.08 -11.47 18.13
C ARG A 108 6.98 -12.30 16.85
N GLY A 109 5.84 -12.95 16.59
CA GLY A 109 5.69 -13.88 15.47
C GLY A 109 6.58 -15.13 15.62
N GLY A 110 6.02 -16.31 15.40
CA GLY A 110 6.77 -17.56 15.40
C GLY A 110 7.64 -17.75 14.17
#